data_AF-A0A7G8BD28-F1
#
_entry.id   AF-A0A7G8BD28-F1
#
_cell.length_a   1.000
_cell.length_b   1.000
_cell.length_c   1.000
_cell.angle_alpha   90.00
_cell.angle_beta   90.00
_cell.angle_gamma   90.00
#
_symmetry.space_group_name_H-M   'P 1'
#
loop_
_entity.id
_entity.type
_entity.pdbx_description
1 polymer ?
#
loop_
_entity_poly.entity_id
_entity_poly.type
_entity_poly.pdbx_seq_one_letter_code
_entity_poly.pdbx_strand_id
1 'polypeptide(L)'
;MKRYGAVQLVVDIVVVAFTRELGPLLTAIVVSGRSGSAFSAEIGTMVVTEEIDALRTMAIDPVELVLAPKYLGAMIAVPCLTVMSSAFAMLAGAGFMFLSQNITLPIF
;
A
#
# COMPACT_ATOMS: atom_id res chain seq x y z
N MET A 1 34.97 8.83 -4.92
CA MET A 1 33.91 7.80 -4.82
C MET A 1 33.64 7.00 -6.10
N LYS A 2 34.45 7.13 -7.17
CA LYS A 2 34.24 6.42 -8.46
C LYS A 2 35.01 5.09 -8.60
N ARG A 3 35.61 4.56 -7.52
CA ARG A 3 36.70 3.55 -7.60
C ARG A 3 36.41 2.19 -6.94
N TYR A 4 35.25 1.96 -6.34
CA TYR A 4 35.01 0.76 -5.53
C TYR A 4 33.57 0.22 -5.61
N GLY A 5 33.06 -0.21 -6.77
CA GLY A 5 31.79 -0.98 -6.84
C GLY A 5 30.57 -0.38 -6.11
N ALA A 6 30.63 0.89 -5.70
CA ALA A 6 29.78 1.45 -4.66
C ALA A 6 28.39 1.77 -5.21
N VAL A 7 28.28 1.87 -6.53
CA VAL A 7 27.01 2.06 -7.24
C VAL A 7 26.07 0.86 -6.99
N GLN A 8 26.60 -0.37 -6.98
CA GLN A 8 25.78 -1.56 -6.71
C GLN A 8 25.34 -1.62 -5.24
N LEU A 9 26.24 -1.26 -4.33
CA LEU A 9 25.97 -1.18 -2.90
C LEU A 9 24.91 -0.10 -2.56
N VAL A 10 24.90 1.01 -3.30
CA VAL A 10 23.86 2.04 -3.18
C VAL A 10 22.50 1.51 -3.62
N VAL A 11 22.43 0.76 -4.72
CA VAL A 11 21.16 0.17 -5.19
C VAL A 11 20.61 -0.83 -4.17
N ASP A 12 21.45 -1.69 -3.61
CA ASP A 12 21.03 -2.67 -2.60
C ASP A 12 20.48 -1.99 -1.33
N ILE A 13 21.17 -0.97 -0.83
CA ILE A 13 20.71 -0.21 0.35
C ILE A 13 19.37 0.47 0.06
N VAL A 14 19.21 1.07 -1.12
CA VAL A 14 17.96 1.74 -1.52
C VAL A 14 16.82 0.72 -1.60
N VAL A 15 17.01 -0.42 -2.26
CA VAL A 15 15.97 -1.45 -2.41
C VAL A 15 15.56 -2.01 -1.04
N VAL A 16 16.51 -2.30 -0.16
CA VAL A 16 16.23 -2.81 1.19
C VAL A 16 15.51 -1.77 2.05
N ALA A 17 15.97 -0.51 2.04
CA ALA A 17 15.34 0.58 2.79
C ALA A 17 13.92 0.87 2.30
N PHE A 18 13.69 0.83 0.99
CA PHE A 18 12.35 0.98 0.43
C PHE A 18 11.44 -0.18 0.80
N THR A 19 11.91 -1.42 0.72
CA THR A 19 11.07 -2.59 0.98
C THR A 19 10.63 -2.69 2.44
N ARG A 20 11.49 -2.30 3.40
CA ARG A 20 11.18 -2.40 4.84
C ARG A 20 10.42 -1.21 5.40
N GLU A 21 10.73 0.00 4.95
CA GLU A 21 10.23 1.23 5.58
C GLU A 21 9.29 1.99 4.64
N LEU A 22 9.83 2.48 3.52
CA LEU A 22 9.10 3.44 2.67
C LEU A 22 7.94 2.80 1.90
N GLY A 23 8.06 1.56 1.44
CA GLY A 23 7.04 0.84 0.67
C GLY A 23 5.76 0.61 1.48
N PRO A 24 5.84 -0.03 2.67
CA PRO A 24 4.69 -0.16 3.56
C PRO A 24 4.11 1.20 3.98
N LEU A 25 4.96 2.17 4.31
CA LEU A 25 4.54 3.48 4.79
C LEU A 25 3.76 4.27 3.71
N LEU A 26 4.29 4.34 2.49
CA LEU A 26 3.63 5.01 1.36
C LEU A 26 2.33 4.30 0.98
N THR A 27 2.33 2.96 0.99
CA THR A 27 1.12 2.18 0.72
C THR A 27 0.03 2.48 1.73
N ALA A 28 0.37 2.52 3.02
CA ALA A 28 -0.58 2.85 4.09
C ALA A 28 -1.16 4.26 3.92
N ILE A 29 -0.33 5.27 3.64
CA ILE A 29 -0.77 6.67 3.44
C ILE A 29 -1.73 6.79 2.24
N VAL A 30 -1.41 6.15 1.11
CA VAL A 30 -2.25 6.23 -0.09
C VAL A 30 -3.58 5.51 0.11
N VAL A 31 -3.55 4.34 0.75
CA VAL A 31 -4.78 3.58 1.04
C VAL A 31 -5.66 4.32 2.05
N SER A 32 -5.08 4.91 3.11
CA SER A 32 -5.84 5.71 4.08
C SER A 32 -6.44 6.95 3.41
N GLY A 33 -5.70 7.61 2.51
CA GLY A 33 -6.19 8.77 1.78
C GLY A 33 -7.34 8.42 0.83
N ARG A 34 -7.15 7.48 -0.10
CA ARG A 34 -8.16 7.15 -1.11
C ARG A 34 -9.32 6.33 -0.53
N SER A 35 -9.01 5.15 0.00
CA SER A 35 -10.04 4.20 0.45
C SER A 35 -10.69 4.68 1.76
N GLY A 36 -9.90 5.29 2.66
CA GLY A 36 -10.45 5.89 3.88
C GLY A 36 -11.42 7.04 3.61
N SER A 37 -11.11 7.91 2.64
CA SER A 37 -12.05 8.97 2.23
C SER A 37 -13.31 8.41 1.59
N ALA A 38 -13.19 7.39 0.74
CA ALA A 38 -14.35 6.73 0.12
C ALA A 38 -15.26 6.06 1.17
N PHE A 39 -14.68 5.34 2.14
CA PHE A 39 -15.44 4.71 3.22
C PHE A 39 -16.12 5.76 4.12
N SER A 40 -15.43 6.86 4.42
CA SER A 40 -16.01 7.95 5.22
C SER A 40 -17.14 8.65 4.48
N ALA A 41 -17.01 8.87 3.17
CA ALA A 41 -18.06 9.45 2.35
C ALA A 41 -19.30 8.54 2.29
N GLU A 42 -19.11 7.24 2.07
CA GLU A 42 -20.21 6.27 2.02
C GLU A 42 -20.94 6.16 3.36
N ILE A 43 -20.21 6.07 4.47
CA ILE A 43 -20.80 6.07 5.82
C ILE A 43 -21.49 7.41 6.10
N GLY A 44 -20.88 8.53 5.70
CA GLY A 44 -21.49 9.85 5.80
C GLY A 44 -22.81 9.95 5.04
N THR A 45 -22.89 9.39 3.84
CA THR A 45 -24.14 9.34 3.09
C THR A 45 -25.20 8.49 3.79
N MET A 46 -24.83 7.31 4.31
CA MET A 46 -25.76 6.43 5.06
C MET A 46 -26.28 7.07 6.35
N VAL A 47 -25.51 7.97 6.96
CA VAL A 47 -25.98 8.75 8.12
C VAL A 47 -26.97 9.83 7.69
N VAL A 48 -26.70 10.55 6.60
CA VAL A 48 -27.58 11.63 6.10
C VAL A 48 -28.89 11.08 5.51
N THR A 49 -28.87 9.88 4.94
CA THR A 49 -30.07 9.19 4.42
C THR A 49 -30.82 8.40 5.49
N GLU A 50 -30.39 8.46 6.76
CA GLU A 50 -30.97 7.73 7.90
C GLU A 50 -30.94 6.19 7.75
N GLU A 51 -30.13 5.64 6.84
CA GLU A 51 -29.99 4.18 6.65
C GLU A 51 -29.43 3.49 7.90
N ILE A 52 -28.50 4.14 8.61
CA ILE A 52 -27.94 3.62 9.87
C ILE A 52 -29.04 3.50 10.95
N ASP A 53 -29.95 4.47 11.03
CA ASP A 53 -31.03 4.44 12.01
C ASP A 53 -32.13 3.47 11.59
N ALA A 54 -32.38 3.31 10.29
CA ALA A 54 -33.25 2.26 9.77
C ALA A 54 -32.76 0.86 10.20
N LEU A 55 -31.46 0.57 10.06
CA LEU A 55 -30.87 -0.70 10.53
C LEU A 55 -31.08 -0.92 12.03
N ARG A 56 -30.91 0.13 12.85
CA ARG A 56 -31.15 0.07 14.31
C ARG A 56 -32.61 -0.22 14.64
N THR A 57 -33.57 0.36 13.91
CA THR A 57 -35.00 0.06 14.11
C THR A 57 -35.35 -1.37 13.75
N MET A 58 -34.59 -2.00 12.85
CA MET A 58 -34.69 -3.42 12.52
C MET A 58 -33.96 -4.35 13.51
N ALA A 59 -33.43 -3.81 14.62
CA ALA A 59 -32.62 -4.52 15.61
C ALA A 59 -31.35 -5.18 15.04
N ILE A 60 -30.78 -4.60 13.97
CA ILE A 60 -29.53 -5.02 13.35
C ILE A 60 -28.40 -4.08 13.79
N ASP A 61 -27.25 -4.63 14.16
CA ASP A 61 -26.07 -3.83 14.50
C ASP A 61 -25.40 -3.29 13.22
N PRO A 62 -25.36 -1.96 13.00
CA PRO A 62 -24.74 -1.36 11.82
C PRO A 62 -23.21 -1.55 11.79
N VAL A 63 -22.56 -1.75 12.95
CA VAL A 63 -21.10 -1.94 13.01
C VAL A 63 -20.71 -3.28 12.37
N GLU A 64 -21.45 -4.34 12.68
CA GLU A 64 -21.18 -5.67 12.14
C GLU A 64 -21.49 -5.75 10.64
N LEU A 65 -22.55 -5.07 10.19
CA LEU A 65 -22.98 -5.16 8.80
C LEU A 65 -22.24 -4.20 7.85
N VAL A 66 -21.86 -3.01 8.33
CA VAL A 66 -21.26 -1.96 7.49
C VAL A 66 -19.76 -1.83 7.73
N LEU A 67 -19.32 -1.74 8.98
CA LEU A 67 -17.94 -1.41 9.33
C LEU A 67 -17.03 -2.65 9.26
N ALA A 68 -17.44 -3.76 9.84
CA ALA A 68 -16.66 -4.99 9.93
C ALA A 68 -16.20 -5.54 8.56
N PRO A 69 -17.05 -5.66 7.51
CA PRO A 69 -16.59 -6.17 6.22
C PRO A 69 -15.58 -5.24 5.54
N LYS A 70 -15.75 -3.91 5.66
CA LYS A 70 -14.81 -2.93 5.10
C LYS A 70 -13.46 -2.99 5.82
N TYR A 71 -13.48 -3.13 7.14
CA TYR A 71 -12.27 -3.24 7.95
C TYR A 71 -11.49 -4.52 7.63
N LEU A 72 -12.17 -5.66 7.54
CA LEU A 72 -11.55 -6.94 7.15
C LEU A 72 -10.97 -6.88 5.73
N GLY A 73 -11.70 -6.29 4.80
CA GLY A 73 -11.22 -6.07 3.43
C GLY A 73 -9.95 -5.20 3.40
N ALA A 74 -9.93 -4.11 4.15
CA ALA A 74 -8.76 -3.24 4.25
C ALA A 74 -7.55 -3.93 4.91
N MET A 75 -7.80 -4.73 5.96
CA MET A 75 -6.76 -5.50 6.66
C MET A 75 -6.04 -6.48 5.73
N ILE A 76 -6.75 -7.08 4.77
CA ILE A 76 -6.16 -8.00 3.78
C ILE A 76 -5.55 -7.21 2.61
N ALA A 77 -6.18 -6.12 2.17
CA ALA A 77 -5.72 -5.34 1.03
C ALA A 77 -4.38 -4.65 1.29
N VAL A 78 -4.19 -3.99 2.44
CA VAL A 78 -2.97 -3.25 2.77
C VAL A 78 -1.68 -4.09 2.69
N PRO A 79 -1.58 -5.29 3.30
CA PRO A 79 -0.39 -6.12 3.17
C PRO A 79 -0.20 -6.64 1.75
N CYS A 80 -1.28 -6.99 1.03
CA CYS A 80 -1.21 -7.40 -0.37
C CYS A 80 -0.62 -6.28 -1.25
N LEU A 81 -1.09 -5.04 -1.08
CA LEU A 81 -0.55 -3.87 -1.79
C LEU A 81 0.91 -3.57 -1.40
N THR A 82 1.29 -3.83 -0.16
CA THR A 82 2.67 -3.63 0.32
C THR A 82 3.64 -4.62 -0.34
N VAL A 83 3.21 -5.88 -0.54
CA VAL A 83 3.97 -6.86 -1.32
C VAL A 83 4.13 -6.41 -2.77
N MET A 84 3.06 -5.89 -3.39
CA MET A 84 3.15 -5.32 -4.74
C MET A 84 4.13 -4.13 -4.79
N SER A 85 4.08 -3.21 -3.82
CA SER A 85 5.03 -2.09 -3.72
C SER A 85 6.47 -2.58 -3.64
N SER A 86 6.72 -3.65 -2.88
CA SER A 86 8.04 -4.28 -2.75
C SER A 86 8.53 -4.86 -4.09
N ALA A 87 7.65 -5.52 -4.85
CA ALA A 87 7.98 -6.03 -6.18
C ALA A 87 8.35 -4.90 -7.17
N PHE A 88 7.61 -3.78 -7.14
CA PHE A 88 7.95 -2.60 -7.95
C PHE A 88 9.27 -1.96 -7.53
N ALA A 89 9.59 -1.94 -6.23
CA ALA A 89 10.88 -1.43 -5.74
C ALA A 89 12.05 -2.26 -6.30
N MET A 90 11.92 -3.59 -6.34
CA MET A 90 12.93 -4.47 -6.94
C MET A 90 13.08 -4.24 -8.45
N LEU A 91 11.96 -4.13 -9.18
CA LEU A 91 11.97 -3.86 -10.63
C LEU A 91 12.59 -2.50 -10.95
N ALA A 92 12.29 -1.46 -10.17
CA ALA A 92 12.87 -0.14 -10.31
C ALA A 92 14.38 -0.15 -10.05
N GLY A 93 14.84 -0.87 -9.02
CA GLY A 93 16.26 -1.07 -8.74
C GLY A 93 17.01 -1.75 -9.88
N ALA A 94 16.44 -2.84 -10.42
CA ALA A 94 17.00 -3.54 -11.58
C ALA A 94 17.04 -2.66 -12.84
N GLY A 95 15.97 -1.90 -13.10
CA GLY A 95 15.89 -0.96 -14.22
C GLY A 95 16.91 0.18 -14.13
N PHE A 96 17.11 0.73 -12.92
CA PHE A 96 18.13 1.77 -12.68
C PHE A 96 19.53 1.25 -12.97
N MET A 97 19.85 0.02 -12.55
CA MET A 97 21.15 -0.60 -12.81
C MET A 97 21.39 -0.82 -14.31
N PHE A 98 20.36 -1.28 -15.03
CA PHE A 98 20.41 -1.49 -16.48
C PHE A 98 20.69 -0.17 -17.24
N LEU A 99 19.94 0.90 -16.91
CA LEU A 99 20.07 2.20 -17.57
C LEU A 99 21.39 2.94 -17.24
N SER A 100 21.87 2.85 -15.99
CA SER A 100 23.03 3.62 -15.55
C SER A 100 24.38 2.99 -15.93
N GLN A 101 24.46 1.67 -16.07
CA GLN A 101 25.75 0.98 -16.24
C GLN A 101 25.91 0.24 -17.58
N ASN A 102 24.85 0.04 -18.39
CA ASN A 102 24.89 -0.89 -19.54
C ASN A 102 25.49 -2.27 -19.17
N ILE A 103 25.44 -2.64 -17.89
CA ILE A 103 25.88 -3.94 -17.39
C ILE A 103 24.68 -4.87 -17.52
N THR A 104 24.87 -5.96 -18.26
CA THR A 104 23.93 -7.06 -18.37
C THR A 104 23.64 -7.60 -16.97
N LEU A 105 22.35 -7.74 -16.65
CA LEU A 105 21.82 -8.29 -15.41
C LEU A 105 22.66 -9.49 -14.93
N PRO A 106 23.52 -9.35 -13.89
CA PRO A 106 24.16 -10.50 -13.27
C PRO A 106 23.11 -11.08 -12.33
N ILE A 107 22.16 -11.80 -12.93
CA ILE A 107 21.34 -12.79 -12.24
C ILE A 107 22.02 -14.18 -12.40
N PHE A 108 23.33 -14.16 -12.70
CA PHE A 108 24.36 -15.15 -12.36
C PHE A 108 25.61 -14.41 -11.90
#